data_AF-A0A348VFF2-F1
#
_entry.id   AF-A0A348VFF2-F1
#
_cell.length_a   1.000
_cell.length_b   1.000
_cell.length_c   1.000
_cell.angle_alpha   90.00
_cell.angle_beta   90.00
_cell.angle_gamma   90.00
#
_symmetry.space_group_name_H-M   'P 1'
#
loop_
_entity.id
_entity.type
_entity.pdbx_description
1 polymer ?
#
loop_
_entity_poly.entity_id
_entity_poly.type
_entity_poly.pdbx_seq_one_letter_code
_entity_poly.pdbx_strand_id
1 'polypeptide(L)'
;MTECQFDSVSELLDFLAVDLENPLDSRYARFATRFILVDTPEEYNVLLNWLRNHCDIVLNLADFCSGDDVFPMLSGVLATLDVMEKDATACIVGVSEFMRLVPEKVKSFFSKLFERETAKNRRIYLPLFRGRELLSQLLEGYDRVIYKETPDVLSVKVFSNQLKDIELTVAPFAQRKVQSGVKLLNGVRELFTLWSNQSNVQRSTCFWLKTEFAGIV
;
A
#
# COMPACT_ATOMS: atom_id res chain seq x y z
N MET A 1 0.65 9.92 -15.81
CA MET A 1 0.59 9.99 -14.33
C MET A 1 1.40 11.20 -13.88
N THR A 2 0.80 12.11 -13.12
CA THR A 2 1.52 13.24 -12.52
C THR A 2 1.90 12.84 -11.11
N GLU A 3 3.17 13.01 -10.76
CA GLU A 3 3.67 12.75 -9.42
C GLU A 3 3.93 14.08 -8.71
N CYS A 4 3.38 14.22 -7.50
CA CYS A 4 3.65 15.31 -6.60
C CYS A 4 4.63 14.82 -5.52
N GLN A 5 5.83 15.38 -5.56
CA GLN A 5 6.95 14.92 -4.75
C GLN A 5 7.25 15.94 -3.64
N PHE A 6 7.32 15.45 -2.42
CA PHE A 6 7.58 16.20 -1.17
C PHE A 6 9.03 15.97 -0.71
N ASP A 7 9.62 16.95 -0.03
CA ASP A 7 10.99 16.86 0.47
C ASP A 7 11.10 16.01 1.75
N SER A 8 9.99 15.78 2.45
CA SER A 8 9.95 14.97 3.67
C SER A 8 8.57 14.35 3.91
N VAL A 9 8.52 13.33 4.77
CA VAL A 9 7.22 12.78 5.22
C VAL A 9 6.41 13.82 5.99
N SER A 10 7.04 14.75 6.71
CA SER A 10 6.32 15.81 7.44
C SER A 10 5.54 16.72 6.49
N GLU A 11 6.19 17.17 5.41
CA GLU A 11 5.56 18.01 4.40
C GLU A 11 4.40 17.29 3.69
N LEU A 12 4.58 15.99 3.42
CA LEU A 12 3.50 15.15 2.92
C LEU A 12 2.32 15.10 3.91
N LEU A 13 2.57 14.92 5.21
CA LEU A 13 1.51 14.87 6.22
C LEU A 13 0.76 16.21 6.34
N ASP A 14 1.48 17.33 6.28
CA ASP A 14 0.87 18.67 6.27
C ASP A 14 -0.05 18.83 5.05
N PHE A 15 0.39 18.37 3.88
CA PHE A 15 -0.43 18.35 2.68
C PHE A 15 -1.67 17.46 2.84
N LEU A 16 -1.53 16.26 3.41
CA LEU A 16 -2.65 15.34 3.62
C LEU A 16 -3.68 15.91 4.59
N ALA A 17 -3.25 16.61 5.63
CA ALA A 17 -4.15 17.30 6.55
C ALA A 17 -5.00 18.35 5.82
N VAL A 18 -4.39 19.14 4.94
CA VAL A 18 -5.12 20.11 4.10
C VAL A 18 -6.06 19.43 3.10
N ASP A 19 -5.65 18.32 2.44
CA ASP A 19 -6.53 17.57 1.51
C ASP A 19 -7.72 16.91 2.24
N LEU A 20 -7.57 16.54 3.52
CA LEU A 20 -8.67 16.06 4.36
C LEU A 20 -9.66 17.17 4.74
N GLU A 21 -9.15 18.34 5.12
CA GLU A 21 -9.99 19.48 5.53
C GLU A 21 -10.70 20.13 4.33
N ASN A 22 -10.02 20.26 3.19
CA ASN A 22 -10.51 20.97 1.99
C ASN A 22 -10.42 20.10 0.71
N PRO A 23 -11.12 18.97 0.65
CA PRO A 23 -10.98 17.99 -0.43
C PRO A 23 -11.49 18.46 -1.80
N LEU A 24 -12.44 19.40 -1.86
CA LEU A 24 -13.02 19.86 -3.13
C LEU A 24 -12.19 20.93 -3.84
N ASP A 25 -11.36 21.66 -3.09
CA ASP A 25 -10.49 22.73 -3.62
C ASP A 25 -9.09 22.24 -3.96
N SER A 26 -8.79 20.98 -3.66
CA SER A 26 -7.52 20.38 -4.02
C SER A 26 -7.51 20.07 -5.52
N ARG A 27 -6.36 20.31 -6.18
CA ARG A 27 -6.13 19.89 -7.58
C ARG A 27 -6.33 18.39 -7.83
N TYR A 28 -6.52 17.62 -6.75
CA TYR A 28 -6.70 16.18 -6.71
C TYR A 28 -8.18 15.78 -6.47
N ALA A 29 -9.10 16.74 -6.42
CA ALA A 29 -10.50 16.52 -6.03
C ALA A 29 -11.24 15.48 -6.87
N ARG A 30 -10.91 15.31 -8.17
CA ARG A 30 -11.65 14.40 -9.07
C ARG A 30 -11.69 12.95 -8.57
N PHE A 31 -10.57 12.45 -8.07
CA PHE A 31 -10.44 11.04 -7.72
C PHE A 31 -10.47 10.84 -6.20
N ALA A 32 -11.13 9.78 -5.74
CA ALA A 32 -11.14 9.45 -4.31
C ALA A 32 -9.78 8.92 -3.84
N THR A 33 -9.05 8.23 -4.71
CA THR A 33 -7.82 7.52 -4.33
C THR A 33 -6.59 8.43 -4.32
N ARG A 34 -5.71 8.22 -3.34
CA ARG A 34 -4.37 8.83 -3.23
C ARG A 34 -3.35 7.70 -3.08
N PHE A 35 -2.53 7.49 -4.10
CA PHE A 35 -1.38 6.59 -3.98
C PHE A 35 -0.24 7.35 -3.33
N ILE A 36 0.35 6.78 -2.29
CA ILE A 36 1.40 7.43 -1.50
C ILE A 36 2.64 6.54 -1.53
N LEU A 37 3.70 7.01 -2.18
CA LEU A 37 4.98 6.31 -2.30
C LEU A 37 5.94 6.80 -1.20
N VAL A 38 6.47 5.84 -0.43
CA VAL A 38 7.55 6.07 0.53
C VAL A 38 8.53 4.90 0.48
N ASP A 39 9.82 5.15 0.68
CA ASP A 39 10.86 4.15 0.40
C ASP A 39 11.64 3.68 1.64
N THR A 40 11.49 4.36 2.78
CA THR A 40 12.10 3.94 4.05
C THR A 40 11.06 3.40 5.06
N PRO A 41 11.42 2.39 5.88
CA PRO A 41 10.53 1.88 6.93
C PRO A 41 10.13 2.96 7.93
N GLU A 42 11.02 3.92 8.21
CA GLU A 42 10.72 5.01 9.13
C GLU A 42 9.63 5.94 8.60
N GLU A 43 9.72 6.35 7.33
CA GLU A 43 8.67 7.17 6.69
C GLU A 43 7.35 6.42 6.59
N TYR A 44 7.39 5.14 6.22
CA TYR A 44 6.18 4.31 6.12
C TYR A 44 5.50 4.15 7.48
N ASN A 45 6.27 3.96 8.56
CA ASN A 45 5.74 3.92 9.92
C ASN A 45 5.06 5.23 10.33
N VAL A 46 5.72 6.36 10.08
CA VAL A 46 5.17 7.69 10.39
C VAL A 46 3.86 7.92 9.61
N LEU A 47 3.87 7.62 8.31
CA LEU A 47 2.69 7.72 7.45
C LEU A 47 1.55 6.82 7.92
N LEU A 48 1.81 5.53 8.18
CA LEU A 48 0.77 4.60 8.62
C LEU A 48 0.16 5.00 9.96
N ASN A 49 0.97 5.44 10.92
CA ASN A 49 0.48 5.91 12.21
C ASN A 49 -0.40 7.14 12.04
N TRP A 50 -0.01 8.07 11.17
CA TRP A 50 -0.85 9.23 10.87
C TRP A 50 -2.18 8.80 10.22
N LEU A 51 -2.14 7.97 9.17
CA LEU A 51 -3.34 7.50 8.48
C LEU A 51 -4.31 6.76 9.40
N ARG A 52 -3.80 5.95 10.33
CA ARG A 52 -4.63 5.26 11.34
C ARG A 52 -5.41 6.19 12.27
N ASN A 53 -4.85 7.35 12.55
CA ASN A 53 -5.46 8.33 13.45
C ASN A 53 -6.40 9.29 12.73
N HIS A 54 -6.32 9.39 11.39
CA HIS A 54 -7.05 10.38 10.60
C HIS A 54 -8.03 9.76 9.60
N CYS A 55 -7.96 8.45 9.33
CA CYS A 55 -8.94 7.74 8.52
C CYS A 55 -10.03 7.15 9.40
N ASP A 56 -11.29 7.24 8.97
CA ASP A 56 -12.43 6.63 9.66
C ASP A 56 -12.35 5.11 9.64
N ILE A 57 -11.80 4.55 8.55
CA ILE A 57 -11.68 3.10 8.35
C ILE A 57 -10.25 2.74 7.93
N VAL A 58 -9.68 1.72 8.57
CA VAL A 58 -8.40 1.11 8.15
C VAL A 58 -8.66 -0.33 7.74
N LEU A 59 -8.48 -0.61 6.44
CA LEU A 59 -8.65 -1.92 5.83
C LEU A 59 -7.28 -2.59 5.69
N ASN A 60 -6.97 -3.52 6.60
CA ASN A 60 -5.77 -4.33 6.50
C ASN A 60 -6.05 -5.55 5.60
N LEU A 61 -5.27 -5.75 4.54
CA LEU A 61 -5.45 -6.92 3.66
C LEU A 61 -5.38 -8.26 4.41
N ALA A 62 -4.65 -8.34 5.52
CA ALA A 62 -4.60 -9.54 6.36
C ALA A 62 -5.97 -9.97 6.92
N ASP A 63 -6.91 -9.03 7.09
CA ASP A 63 -8.27 -9.30 7.58
C ASP A 63 -9.17 -9.90 6.49
N PHE A 64 -8.75 -9.77 5.23
CA PHE A 64 -9.45 -10.34 4.08
C PHE A 64 -8.89 -11.70 3.64
N CYS A 65 -7.90 -12.23 4.36
CA CYS A 65 -7.39 -13.59 4.20
C CYS A 65 -8.31 -14.57 4.96
N SER A 66 -8.89 -15.55 4.26
CA SER A 66 -9.75 -16.57 4.91
C SER A 66 -8.97 -17.65 5.67
N GLY A 67 -7.64 -17.69 5.52
CA GLY A 67 -6.73 -18.59 6.21
C GLY A 67 -5.30 -18.04 6.20
N ASP A 68 -4.40 -18.70 6.94
CA ASP A 68 -3.04 -18.19 7.16
C ASP A 68 -2.22 -18.12 5.87
N ASP A 69 -2.39 -19.09 4.97
CA ASP A 69 -1.76 -19.14 3.66
C ASP A 69 -2.78 -19.03 2.53
N VAL A 70 -3.68 -18.03 2.63
CA VAL A 70 -4.67 -17.71 1.59
C VAL A 70 -4.58 -16.22 1.27
N PHE A 71 -4.50 -15.90 -0.02
CA PHE A 71 -4.48 -14.51 -0.47
C PHE A 71 -5.76 -13.74 -0.09
N PRO A 72 -5.66 -12.42 0.13
CA PRO A 72 -6.80 -11.60 0.50
C PRO A 72 -7.87 -11.55 -0.60
N MET A 73 -9.14 -11.58 -0.19
CA MET A 73 -10.28 -11.44 -1.08
C MET A 73 -10.56 -9.96 -1.38
N LEU A 74 -9.96 -9.43 -2.46
CA LEU A 74 -10.08 -8.02 -2.86
C LEU A 74 -11.52 -7.55 -3.14
N SER A 75 -12.42 -8.45 -3.54
CA SER A 75 -13.85 -8.13 -3.68
C SER A 75 -14.48 -7.72 -2.35
N GLY A 76 -14.03 -8.29 -1.22
CA GLY A 76 -14.46 -7.88 0.11
C GLY A 76 -13.98 -6.47 0.47
N VAL A 77 -12.76 -6.11 0.07
CA VAL A 77 -12.22 -4.75 0.24
C VAL A 77 -13.09 -3.75 -0.51
N LEU A 78 -13.37 -4.01 -1.79
CA LEU A 78 -14.23 -3.15 -2.62
C LEU A 78 -15.66 -3.04 -2.07
N ALA A 79 -16.26 -4.17 -1.66
CA ALA A 79 -17.59 -4.17 -1.04
C ALA A 79 -17.63 -3.30 0.22
N THR A 80 -16.57 -3.34 1.04
CA THR A 80 -16.46 -2.49 2.25
C THR A 80 -16.41 -1.00 1.87
N LEU A 81 -15.66 -0.65 0.82
CA LEU A 81 -15.58 0.73 0.30
C LEU A 81 -16.90 1.21 -0.33
N ASP A 82 -17.74 0.30 -0.84
CA ASP A 82 -19.04 0.60 -1.45
C ASP A 82 -20.11 0.93 -0.41
N VAL A 83 -20.08 0.26 0.74
CA VAL A 83 -21.04 0.49 1.84
C VAL A 83 -20.62 1.59 2.82
N MET A 84 -19.37 2.06 2.73
CA MET A 84 -18.87 3.17 3.53
C MET A 84 -19.70 4.45 3.31
N GLU A 85 -19.82 5.28 4.35
CA GLU A 85 -20.47 6.60 4.27
C GLU A 85 -19.85 7.48 3.16
N LYS A 86 -20.62 8.44 2.65
CA LYS A 86 -20.23 9.20 1.45
C LYS A 86 -19.06 10.15 1.68
N ASP A 87 -18.80 10.52 2.92
CA ASP A 87 -17.76 11.44 3.38
C ASP A 87 -16.68 10.75 4.20
N ALA A 88 -16.88 9.49 4.59
CA ALA A 88 -15.86 8.73 5.30
C ALA A 88 -14.60 8.50 4.44
N THR A 89 -13.50 8.38 5.16
CA THR A 89 -12.15 8.21 4.65
C THR A 89 -11.61 6.83 5.01
N ALA A 90 -10.87 6.24 4.08
CA ALA A 90 -10.34 4.89 4.22
C ALA A 90 -8.84 4.84 3.95
N CYS A 91 -8.14 3.97 4.66
CA CYS A 91 -6.76 3.58 4.37
C CYS A 91 -6.71 2.09 4.07
N ILE A 92 -6.03 1.67 3.00
CA ILE A 92 -5.86 0.25 2.65
C ILE A 92 -4.40 -0.15 2.82
N VAL A 93 -4.11 -1.07 3.73
CA VAL A 93 -2.74 -1.43 4.14
C VAL A 93 -2.38 -2.83 3.69
N GLY A 94 -1.10 -3.04 3.31
CA GLY A 94 -0.57 -4.32 2.82
C GLY A 94 -0.66 -4.51 1.30
N VAL A 95 -1.08 -3.46 0.57
CA VAL A 95 -1.24 -3.52 -0.89
C VAL A 95 0.10 -3.70 -1.60
N SER A 96 1.17 -3.05 -1.14
CA SER A 96 2.51 -3.15 -1.75
C SER A 96 3.06 -4.58 -1.75
N GLU A 97 2.76 -5.35 -0.70
CA GLU A 97 3.16 -6.73 -0.53
C GLU A 97 2.36 -7.63 -1.47
N PHE A 98 1.07 -7.33 -1.62
CA PHE A 98 0.20 -8.06 -2.53
C PHE A 98 0.63 -7.83 -3.98
N MET A 99 1.03 -6.60 -4.32
CA MET A 99 1.63 -6.25 -5.62
C MET A 99 2.91 -7.03 -5.91
N ARG A 100 3.76 -7.24 -4.89
CA ARG A 100 5.01 -8.01 -5.05
C ARG A 100 4.76 -9.48 -5.26
N LEU A 101 3.80 -10.05 -4.53
CA LEU A 101 3.56 -11.50 -4.59
C LEU A 101 2.79 -11.91 -5.86
N VAL A 102 1.78 -11.13 -6.26
CA VAL A 102 0.85 -11.53 -7.33
C VAL A 102 0.40 -10.32 -8.17
N PRO A 103 1.31 -9.64 -8.88
CA PRO A 103 1.03 -8.38 -9.59
C PRO A 103 -0.18 -8.47 -10.54
N GLU A 104 -0.32 -9.58 -11.25
CA GLU A 104 -1.44 -9.82 -12.19
C GLU A 104 -2.82 -9.77 -11.54
N LYS A 105 -2.93 -10.22 -10.27
CA LYS A 105 -4.21 -10.21 -9.54
C LYS A 105 -4.60 -8.81 -9.06
N VAL A 106 -3.64 -7.89 -8.97
CA VAL A 106 -3.85 -6.54 -8.44
C VAL A 106 -4.42 -5.59 -9.49
N LYS A 107 -4.18 -5.85 -10.78
CA LYS A 107 -4.55 -4.95 -11.88
C LYS A 107 -6.04 -4.59 -11.88
N SER A 108 -6.93 -5.58 -11.82
CA SER A 108 -8.39 -5.34 -11.81
C SER A 108 -8.87 -4.56 -10.57
N PHE A 109 -8.22 -4.77 -9.42
CA PHE A 109 -8.48 -4.04 -8.20
C PHE A 109 -8.06 -2.58 -8.34
N PHE A 110 -6.88 -2.33 -8.91
CA PHE A 110 -6.38 -0.98 -9.17
C PHE A 110 -7.29 -0.25 -10.15
N SER A 111 -7.70 -0.84 -11.28
CA SER A 111 -8.65 -0.22 -12.22
C SER A 111 -9.85 0.42 -11.50
N LYS A 112 -10.46 -0.34 -10.58
CA LYS A 112 -11.63 0.09 -9.83
C LYS A 112 -11.32 1.22 -8.85
N LEU A 113 -10.13 1.25 -8.26
CA LEU A 113 -9.69 2.35 -7.38
C LEU A 113 -9.31 3.60 -8.18
N PHE A 114 -8.71 3.43 -9.36
CA PHE A 114 -8.29 4.52 -10.26
C PHE A 114 -9.50 5.27 -10.82
N GLU A 115 -10.54 4.54 -11.20
CA GLU A 115 -11.74 5.08 -11.82
C GLU A 115 -12.74 5.64 -10.79
N ARG A 116 -12.46 5.48 -9.49
CA ARG A 116 -13.38 5.91 -8.43
C ARG A 116 -13.30 7.42 -8.26
N GLU A 117 -14.27 8.11 -8.84
CA GLU A 117 -14.46 9.54 -8.64
C GLU A 117 -14.89 9.83 -7.21
N THR A 118 -14.49 10.98 -6.67
CA THR A 118 -14.95 11.38 -5.35
C THR A 118 -16.44 11.78 -5.42
N ALA A 119 -17.22 11.30 -4.47
CA ALA A 119 -18.48 11.95 -4.12
C ALA A 119 -18.20 12.72 -2.83
N LYS A 120 -18.26 14.06 -2.88
CA LYS A 120 -17.98 14.94 -1.71
C LYS A 120 -16.52 14.83 -1.22
N ASN A 121 -16.35 14.48 0.06
CA ASN A 121 -15.08 14.52 0.80
C ASN A 121 -14.42 13.15 0.93
N ARG A 122 -14.95 12.11 0.27
CA ARG A 122 -14.40 10.74 0.34
C ARG A 122 -12.94 10.70 -0.11
N ARG A 123 -12.11 10.04 0.70
CA ARG A 123 -10.70 9.76 0.40
C ARG A 123 -10.33 8.31 0.67
N ILE A 124 -9.53 7.75 -0.22
CA ILE A 124 -8.96 6.40 -0.09
C ILE A 124 -7.46 6.52 -0.19
N TYR A 125 -6.76 6.33 0.91
CA TYR A 125 -5.31 6.38 0.96
C TYR A 125 -4.71 4.99 0.76
N LEU A 126 -3.80 4.89 -0.20
CA LEU A 126 -3.02 3.68 -0.49
C LEU A 126 -1.53 3.96 -0.19
N PRO A 127 -1.07 3.70 1.04
CA PRO A 127 0.35 3.75 1.36
C PRO A 127 1.08 2.55 0.73
N LEU A 128 2.01 2.85 -0.16
CA LEU A 128 2.81 1.88 -0.92
C LEU A 128 4.28 2.01 -0.53
N PHE A 129 4.75 1.10 0.32
CA PHE A 129 6.17 1.00 0.64
C PHE A 129 6.94 0.53 -0.58
N ARG A 130 8.01 1.22 -1.00
CA ARG A 130 8.85 0.88 -2.18
C ARG A 130 8.04 0.40 -3.39
N GLY A 131 6.94 1.10 -3.63
CA GLY A 131 5.93 0.69 -4.61
C GLY A 131 6.06 1.36 -5.96
N ARG A 132 7.04 2.25 -6.15
CA ARG A 132 7.17 3.12 -7.33
C ARG A 132 7.22 2.36 -8.65
N GLU A 133 8.15 1.42 -8.76
CA GLU A 133 8.35 0.60 -9.95
C GLU A 133 7.13 -0.31 -10.19
N LEU A 134 6.64 -0.96 -9.13
CA LEU A 134 5.46 -1.83 -9.18
C LEU A 134 4.21 -1.07 -9.64
N LEU A 135 3.98 0.13 -9.12
CA LEU A 135 2.88 0.99 -9.51
C LEU A 135 3.02 1.42 -10.97
N SER A 136 4.24 1.76 -11.38
CA SER A 136 4.52 2.17 -12.76
C SER A 136 4.24 1.04 -13.76
N GLN A 137 4.68 -0.18 -13.43
CA GLN A 137 4.39 -1.39 -14.21
C GLN A 137 2.90 -1.73 -14.25
N LEU A 138 2.19 -1.64 -13.11
CA LEU A 138 0.75 -1.86 -13.09
C LEU A 138 -0.02 -0.85 -13.95
N LEU A 139 0.49 0.37 -14.03
CA LEU A 139 -0.10 1.45 -14.83
C LEU A 139 0.29 1.39 -16.30
N GLU A 140 1.31 0.59 -16.65
CA GLU A 140 1.68 0.32 -18.03
C GLU A 140 0.54 -0.42 -18.74
N GLY A 141 -0.06 0.22 -19.74
CA GLY A 141 -1.23 -0.29 -20.46
C GLY A 141 -2.59 0.21 -19.96
N TYR A 142 -2.63 1.20 -19.06
CA TYR A 142 -3.86 1.97 -18.81
C TYR A 142 -3.93 3.18 -19.74
N ASP A 143 -4.79 3.12 -20.76
CA ASP A 143 -4.97 4.20 -21.74
C ASP A 143 -5.24 5.56 -21.09
N ARG A 144 -5.96 5.59 -19.97
CA ARG A 144 -6.24 6.81 -19.19
C ARG A 144 -4.99 7.48 -18.61
N VAL A 145 -3.91 6.73 -18.38
CA VAL A 145 -2.60 7.29 -17.96
C VAL A 145 -2.03 8.19 -19.05
N ILE A 146 -2.23 7.82 -20.33
CA ILE A 146 -1.80 8.58 -21.51
C ILE A 146 -2.57 9.91 -21.58
N TYR A 147 -3.85 9.89 -21.23
CA TYR A 147 -4.72 11.08 -21.21
C TYR A 147 -4.65 11.92 -19.92
N LYS A 148 -3.77 11.56 -18.96
CA LYS A 148 -3.66 12.20 -17.64
C LYS A 148 -4.98 12.21 -16.85
N GLU A 149 -5.82 11.21 -17.06
CA GLU A 149 -7.09 11.03 -16.35
C GLU A 149 -6.96 10.05 -15.19
N THR A 150 -5.87 10.15 -14.44
CA THR A 150 -5.58 9.27 -13.31
C THR A 150 -5.40 10.07 -12.03
N PRO A 151 -5.67 9.49 -10.85
CA PRO A 151 -5.26 10.08 -9.59
C PRO A 151 -3.77 10.39 -9.63
N ASP A 152 -3.39 11.54 -9.10
CA ASP A 152 -1.99 11.86 -8.95
C ASP A 152 -1.38 10.99 -7.84
N VAL A 153 -0.07 10.80 -7.96
CA VAL A 153 0.71 10.03 -6.99
C VAL A 153 1.48 10.98 -6.10
N LEU A 154 1.34 10.79 -4.79
CA LEU A 154 2.09 11.54 -3.78
C LEU A 154 3.35 10.75 -3.44
N SER A 155 4.49 11.41 -3.30
CA SER A 155 5.74 10.71 -2.97
C SER A 155 6.67 11.54 -2.09
N VAL A 156 7.48 10.86 -1.29
CA VAL A 156 8.57 11.49 -0.53
C VAL A 156 9.89 11.29 -1.27
N LYS A 157 10.71 12.34 -1.38
CA LYS A 157 12.09 12.22 -1.90
C LYS A 157 12.90 11.35 -0.96
N VAL A 158 13.56 10.35 -1.53
CA VAL A 158 14.52 9.54 -0.78
C VAL A 158 15.89 9.62 -1.43
N PHE A 159 16.90 9.84 -0.60
CA PHE A 159 18.30 9.85 -1.03
C PHE A 159 18.84 8.42 -0.94
N SER A 160 19.63 7.99 -1.93
CA SER A 160 20.10 6.60 -2.05
C SER A 160 20.85 6.08 -0.82
N ASN A 161 21.50 6.97 -0.06
CA ASN A 161 22.18 6.64 1.21
C ASN A 161 21.22 6.27 2.37
N GLN A 162 19.91 6.49 2.22
CA GLN A 162 18.89 6.13 3.20
C GLN A 162 18.23 4.77 2.87
N LEU A 163 18.44 4.24 1.67
CA LEU A 163 17.91 2.95 1.27
C LEU A 163 18.77 1.83 1.84
N LYS A 164 18.16 0.97 2.65
CA LYS A 164 18.75 -0.29 3.12
C LYS A 164 18.04 -1.49 2.54
N ASP A 165 18.75 -2.58 2.34
CA ASP A 165 18.15 -3.81 1.83
C ASP A 165 17.19 -4.41 2.85
N ILE A 166 16.00 -4.78 2.36
CA ILE A 166 15.03 -5.62 3.04
C ILE A 166 14.84 -6.80 2.11
N GLU A 167 15.17 -7.98 2.58
CA GLU A 167 15.11 -9.19 1.79
C GLU A 167 13.89 -10.01 2.19
N LEU A 168 13.15 -10.50 1.20
CA LEU A 168 12.06 -11.45 1.38
C LEU A 168 12.36 -12.69 0.55
N THR A 169 12.70 -13.78 1.23
CA THR A 169 12.81 -15.10 0.60
C THR A 169 11.47 -15.81 0.67
N VAL A 170 10.95 -16.27 -0.47
CA VAL A 170 9.68 -17.01 -0.56
C VAL A 170 10.00 -18.47 -0.87
N ALA A 171 9.49 -19.40 -0.06
CA ALA A 171 9.77 -20.83 -0.22
C ALA A 171 8.58 -21.71 0.21
N PRO A 172 8.40 -22.91 -0.38
CA PRO A 172 7.35 -23.85 0.03
C PRO A 172 7.70 -24.64 1.30
N PHE A 173 8.82 -24.33 1.95
CA PHE A 173 9.31 -25.02 3.14
C PHE A 173 9.87 -24.04 4.16
N ALA A 174 9.90 -24.46 5.42
CA ALA A 174 10.54 -23.71 6.50
C ALA A 174 12.07 -23.73 6.35
N GLN A 175 12.72 -22.64 6.74
CA GLN A 175 14.18 -22.59 6.82
C GLN A 175 14.69 -23.63 7.83
N ARG A 176 15.55 -24.57 7.39
CA ARG A 176 16.04 -25.67 8.25
C ARG A 176 16.92 -25.22 9.42
N LYS A 177 17.54 -24.04 9.32
CA LYS A 177 18.30 -23.40 10.39
C LYS A 177 17.85 -21.94 10.47
N VAL A 178 17.26 -21.56 11.59
CA VAL A 178 16.94 -20.15 11.88
C VAL A 178 18.27 -19.43 12.03
N GLN A 179 18.70 -18.73 10.99
CA GLN A 179 19.84 -17.83 11.10
C GLN A 179 19.44 -16.67 12.01
N SER A 180 20.35 -16.25 12.90
CA SER A 180 20.14 -15.08 13.74
C SER A 180 19.81 -13.88 12.85
N GLY A 181 18.69 -13.19 13.13
CA GLY A 181 18.24 -12.03 12.37
C GLY A 181 17.24 -12.30 11.24
N VAL A 182 16.91 -13.55 10.93
CA VAL A 182 15.84 -13.89 9.97
C VAL A 182 14.50 -14.02 10.68
N LYS A 183 13.49 -13.29 10.21
CA LYS A 183 12.11 -13.43 10.70
C LYS A 183 11.35 -14.43 9.84
N LEU A 184 10.85 -15.48 10.47
CA LEU A 184 10.02 -16.49 9.81
C LEU A 184 8.57 -16.00 9.73
N LEU A 185 7.96 -16.17 8.56
CA LEU A 185 6.55 -15.90 8.31
C LEU A 185 5.90 -17.19 7.80
N ASN A 186 4.81 -17.61 8.42
CA ASN A 186 4.02 -18.78 8.05
C ASN A 186 2.75 -18.35 7.33
N GLY A 187 2.79 -18.43 6.00
CA GLY A 187 1.68 -18.07 5.13
C GLY A 187 1.59 -16.58 4.83
N VAL A 188 0.94 -16.27 3.72
CA VAL A 188 0.84 -14.89 3.20
C VAL A 188 0.12 -13.92 4.15
N ARG A 189 -0.77 -14.40 5.03
CA ARG A 189 -1.48 -13.55 6.00
C ARG A 189 -0.53 -12.91 7.01
N GLU A 190 0.49 -13.65 7.47
CA GLU A 190 1.50 -13.11 8.39
C GLU A 190 2.34 -12.00 7.73
N LEU A 191 2.62 -12.11 6.43
CA LEU A 191 3.28 -11.04 5.68
C LEU A 191 2.42 -9.76 5.70
N PHE A 192 1.14 -9.83 5.33
CA PHE A 192 0.27 -8.64 5.35
C PHE A 192 0.10 -8.07 6.77
N THR A 193 0.06 -8.93 7.79
CA THR A 193 -0.04 -8.53 9.19
C THR A 193 1.21 -7.76 9.64
N LEU A 194 2.40 -8.26 9.28
CA LEU A 194 3.68 -7.60 9.57
C LEU A 194 3.74 -6.19 9.01
N TRP A 195 3.40 -6.03 7.73
CA TRP A 195 3.46 -4.74 7.03
C TRP A 195 2.39 -3.77 7.49
N SER A 196 1.30 -4.27 8.07
CA SER A 196 0.33 -3.44 8.75
C SER A 196 0.83 -3.00 10.13
N ASN A 197 1.37 -3.90 10.94
CA ASN A 197 1.71 -3.63 12.34
C ASN A 197 3.20 -3.27 12.54
N GLN A 198 3.75 -2.43 11.66
CA GLN A 198 5.18 -2.15 11.43
C GLN A 198 6.13 -1.83 12.60
N SER A 199 5.71 -1.91 13.88
CA SER A 199 6.62 -1.91 15.02
C SER A 199 7.73 -2.98 14.93
N ASN A 200 7.61 -3.93 14.00
CA ASN A 200 8.52 -5.05 13.79
C ASN A 200 9.42 -4.97 12.54
N VAL A 201 9.29 -3.98 11.65
CA VAL A 201 10.16 -3.90 10.46
C VAL A 201 11.28 -2.91 10.73
N GLN A 202 12.44 -3.43 11.15
CA GLN A 202 13.64 -2.62 11.39
C GLN A 202 14.56 -2.64 10.17
N ARG A 203 15.47 -1.66 10.13
CA ARG A 203 16.56 -1.57 9.15
C ARG A 203 17.31 -2.91 9.05
N SER A 204 17.51 -3.41 7.84
CA SER A 204 18.26 -4.65 7.55
C SER A 204 17.63 -5.94 8.10
N THR A 205 16.32 -6.10 7.89
CA THR A 205 15.61 -7.35 8.25
C THR A 205 15.52 -8.28 7.03
N CYS A 206 15.88 -9.55 7.22
CA CYS A 206 15.61 -10.62 6.26
C CYS A 206 14.35 -11.39 6.70
N PHE A 207 13.44 -11.62 5.78
CA PHE A 207 12.20 -12.37 6.00
C PHE A 207 12.23 -13.68 5.23
N TRP A 208 11.80 -14.76 5.87
CA TRP A 208 11.56 -16.04 5.23
C TRP A 208 10.08 -16.36 5.26
N LEU A 209 9.42 -16.24 4.10
CA LEU A 209 8.01 -16.58 3.93
C LEU A 209 7.89 -18.04 3.49
N LYS A 210 7.34 -18.87 4.38
CA LYS A 210 6.87 -20.20 4.04
C LYS A 210 5.45 -20.08 3.46
N THR A 211 5.27 -20.42 2.19
CA THR A 211 3.97 -20.41 1.52
C THR A 211 3.88 -21.47 0.41
N GLU A 212 2.73 -22.09 0.25
CA GLU A 212 2.41 -22.98 -0.86
C GLU A 212 2.44 -22.25 -2.22
N PHE A 213 2.35 -20.92 -2.22
CA PHE A 213 2.39 -20.09 -3.42
C PHE A 213 3.79 -19.80 -3.95
N ALA A 214 4.86 -20.35 -3.35
CA ALA A 214 6.23 -20.06 -3.76
C ALA A 214 6.56 -20.40 -5.23
N GLY A 215 5.76 -21.24 -5.89
CA GLY A 215 5.91 -21.56 -7.32
C GLY A 215 5.18 -20.62 -8.28
N ILE A 216 4.38 -19.69 -7.77
CA ILE A 216 3.58 -18.73 -8.57
C ILE A 216 3.85 -17.25 -8.19
N VAL A 217 4.74 -17.04 -7.22
CA VAL A 217 5.21 -15.74 -6.72
C VAL A 217 6.57 -15.44 -7.33
#